data_AF-A0A6A6HK30-F1
#
_entry.id   AF-A0A6A6HK30-F1
#
_cell.length_a   1.000
_cell.length_b   1.000
_cell.length_c   1.000
_cell.angle_alpha   90.00
_cell.angle_beta   90.00
_cell.angle_gamma   90.00
#
_symmetry.space_group_name_H-M   'P 1'
#
loop_
_entity.id
_entity.type
_entity.pdbx_description
1 polymer ?
#
loop_
_entity_poly.entity_id
_entity_poly.type
_entity_poly.pdbx_seq_one_letter_code
_entity_poly.pdbx_strand_id
1 'polypeptide(L)'
;MITENSSVQMSEDREKGQPWSYPKYRVWFPWRWFERGRILWIALFLLGLFSILYFISWLSKDHELLAKLAKLDAFGRHSAALQSTKKPDNFPIVAVVFYGRRQFVDILDCYLQRNLARNGGYLDEVVFAVHTHNEDDIDWLDGVVERTAGYRKIDVRSSNYGQIWEDHLSDPATLYIKLDDDITYIHDEAIPHLVQTLQAHPESYAITANAINSVSGSWIHYHRNAILPYLPEPFSPHLSEEQNGSSWRASELPNYPEEEYPPSDVFNLELDAPRVDHRWLPLRRNGKNIHKTPINSAAQDDFGPGQKRWSIAAQQHYSFLANLEDDRVDRYYFGDESSGELWNLQNKRYSINFVAIWGATVAASNVTADDELSIAVTNPTNMGRPFFIDSRAIVSHYAYGPQRDQLLKTDLLDRYRALANENACRVGNQKTAISFDSLKPREKEDKPHPKEDLRQPQR
;
A
#
# COMPACT_ATOMS: atom_id res chain seq x y z
N MET A 1 64.24 -7.75 -18.05
CA MET A 1 65.22 -8.21 -19.06
C MET A 1 65.65 -9.61 -18.66
N ILE A 2 65.21 -10.62 -19.41
CA ILE A 2 66.02 -11.61 -20.19
C ILE A 2 66.98 -12.41 -19.27
N THR A 3 66.95 -13.73 -19.12
CA THR A 3 66.82 -14.91 -20.03
C THR A 3 66.34 -16.13 -19.17
N GLU A 4 65.53 -17.11 -19.60
CA GLU A 4 65.83 -18.28 -20.47
C GLU A 4 67.22 -18.93 -20.19
N ASN A 5 67.47 -20.24 -20.19
CA ASN A 5 66.85 -21.35 -20.90
C ASN A 5 67.32 -22.72 -20.33
N SER A 6 66.45 -23.73 -20.48
CA SER A 6 66.67 -25.16 -20.79
C SER A 6 68.01 -25.88 -20.55
N SER A 7 67.94 -27.13 -20.07
CA SER A 7 68.40 -28.31 -20.86
C SER A 7 67.98 -29.65 -20.23
N VAL A 8 67.77 -30.62 -21.12
CA VAL A 8 67.23 -31.98 -20.96
C VAL A 8 68.37 -32.98 -21.22
N GLN A 9 68.36 -34.15 -20.55
CA GLN A 9 68.59 -35.53 -21.08
C GLN A 9 69.02 -36.50 -19.95
N MET A 10 68.20 -37.51 -19.62
CA MET A 10 68.24 -38.91 -20.07
C MET A 10 69.41 -39.75 -19.53
N SER A 11 69.10 -40.77 -18.72
CA SER A 11 69.66 -42.11 -18.87
C SER A 11 68.74 -43.18 -18.27
N GLU A 12 68.50 -44.22 -19.05
CA GLU A 12 67.89 -45.49 -18.68
C GLU A 12 68.74 -46.22 -17.63
N ASP A 13 68.11 -47.01 -16.77
CA ASP A 13 68.64 -48.34 -16.45
C ASP A 13 67.52 -49.28 -15.98
N ARG A 14 67.36 -50.37 -16.73
CA ARG A 14 66.58 -51.55 -16.38
C ARG A 14 67.47 -52.47 -15.55
N GLU A 15 66.98 -52.96 -14.41
CA GLU A 15 67.33 -54.32 -13.99
C GLU A 15 66.27 -54.98 -13.09
N LYS A 16 66.24 -56.30 -13.21
CA LYS A 16 65.20 -57.25 -12.83
C LYS A 16 65.37 -57.73 -11.38
N GLY A 17 64.29 -58.12 -10.70
CA GLY A 17 64.43 -58.95 -9.48
C GLY A 17 63.17 -59.14 -8.63
N GLN A 18 62.40 -60.19 -8.97
CA GLN A 18 61.54 -61.10 -8.16
C GLN A 18 60.75 -60.67 -6.89
N PRO A 19 59.62 -61.37 -6.61
CA PRO A 19 58.56 -60.88 -5.71
C PRO A 19 58.73 -61.37 -4.26
N TRP A 20 58.51 -60.46 -3.30
CA TRP A 20 58.36 -60.83 -1.90
C TRP A 20 56.89 -61.12 -1.56
N SER A 21 56.62 -62.39 -1.31
CA SER A 21 55.38 -62.91 -0.74
C SER A 21 55.26 -62.54 0.74
N TYR A 22 54.23 -61.78 1.11
CA TYR A 22 53.83 -61.60 2.50
C TYR A 22 52.82 -62.67 2.93
N PRO A 23 52.87 -63.14 4.18
CA PRO A 23 52.03 -64.24 4.66
C PRO A 23 50.57 -63.81 4.76
N LYS A 24 49.67 -64.61 4.18
CA LYS A 24 48.22 -64.46 4.37
C LYS A 24 47.87 -64.79 5.82
N TYR A 25 47.68 -63.76 6.65
CA TYR A 25 46.87 -63.90 7.85
C TYR A 25 45.42 -64.16 7.42
N ARG A 26 44.99 -65.42 7.56
CA ARG A 26 43.57 -65.78 7.49
C ARG A 26 42.86 -65.21 8.72
N VAL A 27 42.35 -63.98 8.60
CA VAL A 27 41.31 -63.51 9.52
C VAL A 27 40.05 -64.25 9.12
N TRP A 28 39.65 -65.19 9.96
CA TRP A 28 38.38 -65.91 9.83
C TRP A 28 37.25 -64.96 10.26
N PHE A 29 36.87 -64.03 9.37
CA PHE A 29 35.70 -63.19 9.57
C PHE A 29 34.47 -64.01 9.15
N PRO A 30 33.51 -64.30 10.06
CA PRO A 30 32.35 -65.12 9.73
C PRO A 30 31.37 -64.31 8.88
N TRP A 31 31.60 -64.28 7.57
CA TRP A 31 30.71 -63.67 6.56
C TRP A 31 29.30 -64.28 6.53
N ARG A 32 29.04 -65.37 7.26
CA ARG A 32 27.72 -66.01 7.37
C ARG A 32 26.75 -65.33 8.35
N TRP A 33 27.18 -64.33 9.12
CA TRP A 33 26.28 -63.53 9.96
C TRP A 33 25.68 -62.30 9.24
N PHE A 34 26.28 -61.86 8.13
CA PHE A 34 25.83 -60.65 7.43
C PHE A 34 24.72 -60.88 6.38
N GLU A 35 24.49 -62.12 5.92
CA GLU A 35 23.42 -62.40 4.95
C GLU A 35 22.03 -62.54 5.59
N ARG A 36 21.94 -62.87 6.89
CA ARG A 36 20.65 -63.00 7.60
C ARG A 36 20.16 -61.72 8.27
N GLY A 37 20.98 -60.66 8.30
CA GLY A 37 20.65 -59.39 8.96
C GLY A 37 20.59 -58.17 8.04
N ARG A 38 20.85 -58.30 6.72
CA ARG A 38 20.90 -57.16 5.79
C ARG A 38 19.62 -56.34 5.77
N ILE A 39 18.46 -57.01 5.79
CA ILE A 39 17.15 -56.34 5.85
C ILE A 39 16.99 -55.61 7.19
N LEU A 40 17.46 -56.19 8.29
CA LEU A 40 17.39 -55.58 9.63
C LEU A 40 18.27 -54.32 9.72
N TRP A 41 19.47 -54.34 9.15
CA TRP A 41 20.37 -53.19 9.12
C TRP A 41 19.88 -52.07 8.21
N ILE A 42 19.28 -52.42 7.06
CA ILE A 42 18.63 -51.43 6.18
C ILE A 42 17.42 -50.82 6.89
N ALA A 43 16.60 -51.62 7.58
CA ALA A 43 15.46 -51.13 8.34
C ALA A 43 15.87 -50.19 9.47
N LEU A 44 16.93 -50.52 10.22
CA LEU A 44 17.49 -49.66 11.27
C LEU A 44 18.05 -48.35 10.71
N PHE A 45 18.72 -48.39 9.55
CA PHE A 45 19.21 -47.19 8.88
C PHE A 45 18.07 -46.27 8.41
N LEU A 46 17.02 -46.83 7.81
CA LEU A 46 15.83 -46.08 7.39
C LEU A 46 15.08 -45.48 8.58
N LEU A 47 14.98 -46.20 9.71
CA LEU A 47 14.43 -45.70 10.97
C LEU A 47 15.25 -44.53 11.53
N GLY A 48 16.58 -44.62 11.47
CA GLY A 48 17.49 -43.53 11.85
C GLY A 48 17.30 -42.29 10.97
N LEU A 49 17.22 -42.48 9.65
CA LEU A 49 16.99 -41.39 8.70
C LEU A 49 15.63 -40.72 8.93
N PHE A 50 14.57 -41.52 9.14
CA PHE A 50 13.24 -41.01 9.43
C PHE A 50 13.19 -40.23 10.75
N SER A 51 13.91 -40.69 11.77
CA SER A 51 14.02 -39.99 13.05
C SER A 51 14.73 -38.64 12.92
N ILE A 52 15.78 -38.57 12.09
CA ILE A 52 16.50 -37.31 11.79
C ILE A 52 15.60 -36.35 11.01
N LEU A 53 14.90 -36.83 9.98
CA LEU A 53 13.97 -35.99 9.19
C LEU A 53 12.80 -35.49 10.04
N TYR A 54 12.26 -36.35 10.92
CA TYR A 54 11.24 -35.97 11.88
C TYR A 54 11.74 -34.91 12.87
N PHE A 55 12.97 -35.08 13.39
CA PHE A 55 13.60 -34.11 14.29
C PHE A 55 13.87 -32.76 13.62
N ILE A 56 14.33 -32.75 12.36
CA ILE A 56 14.50 -31.51 11.56
C ILE A 56 13.14 -30.84 11.31
N SER A 57 12.10 -31.60 10.96
CA SER A 57 10.75 -31.07 10.77
C SER A 57 10.12 -30.55 12.07
N TRP A 58 10.43 -31.18 13.20
CA TRP A 58 10.02 -30.72 14.52
C TRP A 58 10.73 -29.42 14.91
N LEU A 59 12.06 -29.34 14.74
CA LEU A 59 12.82 -28.11 14.95
C LEU A 59 12.37 -26.97 14.03
N SER A 60 12.01 -27.25 12.77
CA SER A 60 11.50 -26.21 11.87
C SER A 60 10.13 -25.67 12.32
N LYS A 61 9.25 -26.54 12.83
CA LYS A 61 7.95 -26.14 13.38
C LYS A 61 8.11 -25.30 14.65
N ASP A 62 9.03 -25.67 15.53
CA ASP A 62 9.31 -24.89 16.75
C ASP A 62 9.91 -23.53 16.41
N HIS A 63 10.78 -23.44 15.40
CA HIS A 63 11.33 -22.16 14.94
C HIS A 63 10.24 -21.26 14.32
N GLU A 64 9.28 -21.85 13.60
CA GLU A 64 8.13 -21.13 13.05
C GLU A 64 7.16 -20.69 14.15
N LEU A 65 6.93 -21.54 15.16
CA LEU A 65 6.11 -21.23 16.33
C LEU A 65 6.75 -20.12 17.18
N LEU A 66 8.05 -20.19 17.43
CA LEU A 66 8.81 -19.17 18.15
C LEU A 66 8.85 -17.86 17.36
N ALA A 67 8.98 -17.90 16.03
CA ALA A 67 8.86 -16.70 15.19
C ALA A 67 7.44 -16.12 15.23
N LYS A 68 6.38 -16.95 15.23
CA LYS A 68 4.99 -16.52 15.41
C LYS A 68 4.76 -15.91 16.80
N LEU A 69 5.32 -16.50 17.86
CA LEU A 69 5.22 -15.99 19.23
C LEU A 69 6.02 -14.69 19.43
N ALA A 70 7.21 -14.58 18.86
CA ALA A 70 8.00 -13.34 18.88
C ALA A 70 7.31 -12.22 18.09
N LYS A 71 6.62 -12.57 16.98
CA LYS A 71 5.77 -11.64 16.25
C LYS A 71 4.54 -11.23 17.05
N LEU A 72 3.86 -12.16 17.72
CA LEU A 72 2.73 -11.86 18.62
C LEU A 72 3.15 -10.97 19.80
N ASP A 73 4.36 -11.14 20.33
CA ASP A 73 4.92 -10.32 21.40
C ASP A 73 5.43 -8.95 20.90
N ALA A 74 5.95 -8.85 19.67
CA ALA A 74 6.29 -7.58 19.04
C ALA A 74 5.02 -6.78 18.66
N PHE A 75 4.02 -7.45 18.10
CA PHE A 75 2.70 -6.91 17.79
C PHE A 75 1.96 -6.50 19.07
N GLY A 76 2.01 -7.34 20.11
CA GLY A 76 1.48 -7.02 21.44
C GLY A 76 2.15 -5.80 22.06
N ARG A 77 3.45 -5.59 21.84
CA ARG A 77 4.18 -4.41 22.34
C ARG A 77 3.93 -3.14 21.51
N HIS A 78 3.78 -3.22 20.19
CA HIS A 78 3.43 -2.07 19.35
C HIS A 78 1.95 -1.67 19.51
N SER A 79 1.05 -2.65 19.50
CA SER A 79 -0.37 -2.47 19.76
C SER A 79 -0.64 -1.97 21.17
N ALA A 80 0.08 -2.45 22.20
CA ALA A 80 -0.02 -1.90 23.56
C ALA A 80 0.57 -0.48 23.68
N ALA A 81 1.58 -0.12 22.88
CA ALA A 81 2.12 1.24 22.86
C ALA A 81 1.12 2.25 22.25
N LEU A 82 0.34 1.87 21.23
CA LEU A 82 -0.63 2.76 20.59
C LEU A 82 -2.07 2.67 21.15
N GLN A 83 -2.47 1.54 21.75
CA GLN A 83 -3.62 1.49 22.68
C GLN A 83 -3.44 2.43 23.88
N SER A 84 -2.24 2.97 24.11
CA SER A 84 -1.94 3.91 25.19
C SER A 84 -2.13 5.39 24.81
N THR A 85 -2.40 5.73 23.54
CA THR A 85 -2.58 7.14 23.15
C THR A 85 -4.05 7.54 23.18
N LYS A 86 -4.42 8.23 24.27
CA LYS A 86 -5.74 8.85 24.42
C LYS A 86 -5.83 10.07 23.50
N LYS A 87 -7.00 10.28 22.86
CA LYS A 87 -7.32 11.53 22.17
C LYS A 87 -6.98 12.75 23.07
N PRO A 88 -6.28 13.78 22.55
CA PRO A 88 -6.09 15.02 23.28
C PRO A 88 -7.42 15.71 23.62
N ASP A 89 -7.57 16.17 24.87
CA ASP A 89 -8.80 16.79 25.38
C ASP A 89 -8.81 18.34 25.24
N ASN A 90 -7.73 18.94 24.74
CA ASN A 90 -7.48 20.39 24.81
C ASN A 90 -7.88 21.19 23.55
N PHE A 91 -8.27 20.53 22.47
CA PHE A 91 -8.76 21.18 21.25
C PHE A 91 -9.67 20.23 20.45
N PRO A 92 -10.62 20.77 19.67
CA PRO A 92 -11.41 19.98 18.74
C PRO A 92 -10.56 19.47 17.57
N ILE A 93 -10.82 18.22 17.17
CA ILE A 93 -10.24 17.60 15.98
C ILE A 93 -11.37 17.32 14.99
N VAL A 94 -11.35 17.98 13.85
CA VAL A 94 -12.43 17.95 12.85
C VAL A 94 -11.92 17.35 11.55
N ALA A 95 -12.53 16.25 11.10
CA ALA A 95 -12.30 15.76 9.75
C ALA A 95 -13.17 16.54 8.77
N VAL A 96 -12.61 16.97 7.64
CA VAL A 96 -13.34 17.63 6.56
C VAL A 96 -13.17 16.83 5.28
N VAL A 97 -14.24 16.17 4.86
CA VAL A 97 -14.28 15.37 3.62
C VAL A 97 -14.71 16.28 2.49
N PHE A 98 -13.85 16.46 1.48
CA PHE A 98 -14.19 17.18 0.26
C PHE A 98 -15.03 16.25 -0.61
N TYR A 99 -16.35 16.37 -0.46
CA TYR A 99 -17.33 15.38 -0.91
C TYR A 99 -17.76 15.63 -2.36
N GLY A 100 -17.53 14.63 -3.21
CA GLY A 100 -18.00 14.65 -4.59
C GLY A 100 -18.76 13.39 -5.04
N ARG A 101 -18.44 12.22 -4.48
CA ARG A 101 -18.75 10.90 -5.06
C ARG A 101 -19.14 9.88 -3.99
N ARG A 102 -20.40 9.42 -4.01
CA ARG A 102 -20.92 8.49 -2.99
C ARG A 102 -20.22 7.14 -2.97
N GLN A 103 -19.79 6.61 -4.13
CA GLN A 103 -19.30 5.23 -4.24
C GLN A 103 -18.01 4.98 -3.44
N PHE A 104 -17.26 6.05 -3.17
CA PHE A 104 -16.07 6.01 -2.34
C PHE A 104 -16.39 6.35 -0.89
N VAL A 105 -17.21 7.39 -0.67
CA VAL A 105 -17.61 7.80 0.68
C VAL A 105 -18.40 6.71 1.40
N ASP A 106 -19.09 5.85 0.67
CA ASP A 106 -19.73 4.65 1.24
C ASP A 106 -18.72 3.75 1.96
N ILE A 107 -17.49 3.60 1.45
CA ILE A 107 -16.41 2.88 2.12
C ILE A 107 -15.82 3.73 3.24
N LEU A 108 -15.52 5.00 2.95
CA LEU A 108 -14.89 5.94 3.88
C LEU A 108 -15.71 6.14 5.18
N ASP A 109 -17.04 6.12 5.08
CA ASP A 109 -18.00 6.21 6.19
C ASP A 109 -17.68 5.21 7.31
N CYS A 110 -17.27 3.97 6.99
CA CYS A 110 -16.88 3.00 8.01
C CYS A 110 -15.66 3.47 8.82
N TYR A 111 -14.63 4.00 8.16
CA TYR A 111 -13.42 4.49 8.82
C TYR A 111 -13.67 5.80 9.57
N LEU A 112 -14.46 6.71 9.01
CA LEU A 112 -14.85 7.95 9.67
C LEU A 112 -15.64 7.66 10.95
N GLN A 113 -16.65 6.77 10.89
CA GLN A 113 -17.39 6.37 12.08
C GLN A 113 -16.47 5.71 13.10
N ARG A 114 -15.58 4.81 12.70
CA ARG A 114 -14.62 4.18 13.61
C ARG A 114 -13.73 5.22 14.32
N ASN A 115 -13.34 6.27 13.60
CA ASN A 115 -12.46 7.31 14.12
C ASN A 115 -13.18 8.45 14.86
N LEU A 116 -14.51 8.45 14.96
CA LEU A 116 -15.23 9.39 15.83
C LEU A 116 -14.86 9.17 17.31
N ALA A 117 -14.66 10.25 18.05
CA ALA A 117 -14.32 10.24 19.48
C ALA A 117 -15.36 9.49 20.32
N ARG A 118 -16.65 9.68 20.00
CA ARG A 118 -17.76 8.92 20.61
C ARG A 118 -17.70 7.41 20.39
N ASN A 119 -16.88 6.96 19.44
CA ASN A 119 -16.66 5.55 19.09
C ASN A 119 -15.25 5.08 19.47
N GLY A 120 -14.50 5.87 20.24
CA GLY A 120 -13.14 5.56 20.70
C GLY A 120 -12.01 6.09 19.83
N GLY A 121 -12.31 6.84 18.77
CA GLY A 121 -11.32 7.48 17.90
C GLY A 121 -10.95 8.90 18.33
N TYR A 122 -10.43 9.68 17.38
CA TYR A 122 -9.87 11.02 17.63
C TYR A 122 -10.75 12.16 17.10
N LEU A 123 -11.71 11.91 16.21
CA LEU A 123 -12.49 12.94 15.53
C LEU A 123 -13.69 13.37 16.38
N ASP A 124 -13.74 14.63 16.80
CA ASP A 124 -14.91 15.19 17.50
C ASP A 124 -16.09 15.38 16.53
N GLU A 125 -15.78 15.74 15.29
CA GLU A 125 -16.75 16.00 14.24
C GLU A 125 -16.21 15.56 12.87
N VAL A 126 -17.13 15.17 11.98
CA VAL A 126 -16.87 15.00 10.55
C VAL A 126 -17.77 15.95 9.76
N VAL A 127 -17.15 16.71 8.88
CA VAL A 127 -17.81 17.72 8.03
C VAL A 127 -17.66 17.30 6.58
N PHE A 128 -18.77 17.17 5.89
CA PHE A 128 -18.76 16.96 4.44
C PHE A 128 -18.88 18.30 3.73
N ALA A 129 -17.81 18.72 3.07
CA ALA A 129 -17.81 19.89 2.20
C ALA A 129 -18.34 19.48 0.82
N VAL A 130 -19.63 19.70 0.59
CA VAL A 130 -20.35 19.20 -0.59
C VAL A 130 -19.98 20.02 -1.83
N HIS A 131 -19.20 19.42 -2.73
CA HIS A 131 -18.69 20.03 -3.97
C HIS A 131 -19.20 19.31 -5.24
N THR A 132 -20.35 18.65 -5.14
CA THR A 132 -21.02 17.97 -6.28
C THR A 132 -22.39 18.56 -6.55
N HIS A 133 -22.83 18.49 -7.80
CA HIS A 133 -24.19 18.85 -8.22
C HIS A 133 -25.02 17.59 -8.56
N ASN A 134 -24.54 16.40 -8.20
CA ASN A 134 -25.27 15.17 -8.38
C ASN A 134 -26.26 14.98 -7.22
N GLU A 135 -27.54 15.22 -7.49
CA GLU A 135 -28.61 15.13 -6.48
C GLU A 135 -28.70 13.73 -5.85
N ASP A 136 -28.46 12.65 -6.60
CA ASP A 136 -28.47 11.28 -6.04
C ASP A 136 -27.37 11.07 -4.98
N ASP A 137 -26.22 11.72 -5.17
CA ASP A 137 -25.10 11.65 -4.22
C ASP A 137 -25.35 12.56 -3.02
N ILE A 138 -26.05 13.69 -3.22
CA ILE A 138 -26.44 14.61 -2.13
C ILE A 138 -27.51 13.95 -1.25
N ASP A 139 -28.58 13.40 -1.84
CA ASP A 139 -29.65 12.73 -1.12
C ASP A 139 -29.14 11.54 -0.30
N TRP A 140 -28.20 10.77 -0.87
CA TRP A 140 -27.53 9.69 -0.15
C TRP A 140 -26.74 10.22 1.07
N LEU A 141 -25.97 11.30 0.88
CA LEU A 141 -25.20 11.90 1.96
C LEU A 141 -26.12 12.46 3.07
N ASP A 142 -27.26 13.01 2.70
CA ASP A 142 -28.24 13.55 3.66
C ASP A 142 -28.72 12.47 4.61
N GLY A 143 -29.06 11.30 4.07
CA GLY A 143 -29.39 10.12 4.88
C GLY A 143 -28.23 9.67 5.79
N VAL A 144 -26.97 9.78 5.34
CA VAL A 144 -25.79 9.44 6.15
C VAL A 144 -25.57 10.43 7.29
N VAL A 145 -25.71 11.73 7.03
CA VAL A 145 -25.57 12.80 8.02
C VAL A 145 -26.70 12.74 9.05
N GLU A 146 -27.94 12.57 8.62
CA GLU A 146 -29.11 12.50 9.52
C GLU A 146 -29.03 11.34 10.53
N ARG A 147 -28.50 10.19 10.10
CA ARG A 147 -28.43 8.99 10.96
C ARG A 147 -27.16 8.92 11.83
N THR A 148 -26.17 9.77 11.58
CA THR A 148 -24.84 9.64 12.21
C THR A 148 -24.50 10.84 13.08
N ALA A 149 -24.67 10.68 14.39
CA ALA A 149 -24.27 11.71 15.36
C ALA A 149 -22.76 12.01 15.26
N GLY A 150 -22.44 13.31 15.17
CA GLY A 150 -21.09 13.82 14.93
C GLY A 150 -20.80 14.17 13.47
N TYR A 151 -21.76 13.95 12.56
CA TYR A 151 -21.64 14.35 11.16
C TYR A 151 -22.43 15.63 10.89
N ARG A 152 -21.90 16.46 10.01
CA ARG A 152 -22.64 17.56 9.35
C ARG A 152 -22.16 17.76 7.93
N LYS A 153 -22.90 18.55 7.16
CA LYS A 153 -22.49 18.99 5.82
C LYS A 153 -22.46 20.52 5.73
N ILE A 154 -21.65 21.02 4.81
CA ILE A 154 -21.62 22.42 4.37
C ILE A 154 -21.73 22.45 2.85
N ASP A 155 -22.50 23.39 2.33
CA ASP A 155 -22.66 23.56 0.88
C ASP A 155 -21.57 24.50 0.36
N VAL A 156 -20.68 23.97 -0.47
CA VAL A 156 -19.53 24.68 -1.03
C VAL A 156 -19.50 24.61 -2.55
N ARG A 157 -20.63 24.29 -3.20
CA ARG A 157 -20.73 24.10 -4.65
C ARG A 157 -20.32 25.33 -5.46
N SER A 158 -20.46 26.51 -4.89
CA SER A 158 -20.05 27.80 -5.49
C SER A 158 -18.64 28.24 -5.12
N SER A 159 -17.96 27.51 -4.23
CA SER A 159 -16.65 27.88 -3.70
C SER A 159 -15.54 27.19 -4.48
N ASN A 160 -14.42 27.89 -4.71
CA ASN A 160 -13.17 27.23 -5.06
C ASN A 160 -12.52 26.65 -3.79
N TYR A 161 -11.49 25.79 -3.94
CA TYR A 161 -10.88 25.11 -2.80
C TYR A 161 -10.29 26.08 -1.76
N GLY A 162 -9.62 27.15 -2.19
CA GLY A 162 -9.09 28.17 -1.28
C GLY A 162 -10.16 28.82 -0.40
N GLN A 163 -11.32 29.13 -0.98
CA GLN A 163 -12.46 29.68 -0.23
C GLN A 163 -13.00 28.69 0.82
N ILE A 164 -13.02 27.39 0.52
CA ILE A 164 -13.42 26.38 1.50
C ILE A 164 -12.50 26.44 2.72
N TRP A 165 -11.18 26.54 2.50
CA TRP A 165 -10.21 26.66 3.57
C TRP A 165 -10.42 27.94 4.40
N GLU A 166 -10.54 29.08 3.74
CA GLU A 166 -10.70 30.39 4.39
C GLU A 166 -12.01 30.47 5.21
N ASP A 167 -13.13 30.06 4.62
CA ASP A 167 -14.47 30.27 5.18
C ASP A 167 -14.84 29.23 6.26
N HIS A 168 -14.22 28.05 6.23
CA HIS A 168 -14.68 26.91 7.04
C HIS A 168 -13.59 26.19 7.85
N LEU A 169 -12.31 26.37 7.52
CA LEU A 169 -11.20 25.64 8.15
C LEU A 169 -10.19 26.60 8.82
N SER A 170 -10.63 27.77 9.27
CA SER A 170 -9.78 28.83 9.80
C SER A 170 -9.95 29.12 11.29
N ASP A 171 -10.73 28.32 12.04
CA ASP A 171 -10.85 28.50 13.50
C ASP A 171 -9.49 28.25 14.19
N PRO A 172 -8.89 29.26 14.85
CA PRO A 172 -7.56 29.14 15.45
C PRO A 172 -7.42 28.04 16.51
N ALA A 173 -8.52 27.65 17.17
CA ALA A 173 -8.51 26.64 18.22
C ALA A 173 -8.69 25.21 17.71
N THR A 174 -8.92 25.02 16.40
CA THR A 174 -9.30 23.73 15.82
C THR A 174 -8.17 23.10 15.02
N LEU A 175 -7.98 21.78 15.17
CA LEU A 175 -7.15 20.97 14.28
C LEU A 175 -8.04 20.37 13.19
N TYR A 176 -7.77 20.69 11.93
CA TYR A 176 -8.50 20.15 10.79
C TYR A 176 -7.70 19.04 10.12
N ILE A 177 -8.38 17.95 9.77
CA ILE A 177 -7.86 16.90 8.91
C ILE A 177 -8.69 16.92 7.64
N LYS A 178 -8.13 17.37 6.52
CA LYS A 178 -8.79 17.32 5.21
C LYS A 178 -8.61 15.96 4.59
N LEU A 179 -9.68 15.39 4.05
CA LEU A 179 -9.71 14.12 3.31
C LEU A 179 -10.36 14.35 1.94
N ASP A 180 -9.84 13.71 0.91
CA ASP A 180 -10.61 13.49 -0.32
C ASP A 180 -11.69 12.42 -0.10
N ASP A 181 -12.74 12.50 -0.91
CA ASP A 181 -13.86 11.54 -0.86
C ASP A 181 -13.46 10.12 -1.30
N ASP A 182 -12.36 9.97 -2.03
CA ASP A 182 -11.84 8.69 -2.52
C ASP A 182 -10.73 8.07 -1.69
N ILE A 183 -10.68 8.40 -0.40
CA ILE A 183 -9.95 7.61 0.60
C ILE A 183 -10.71 6.30 0.88
N THR A 184 -10.10 5.15 0.58
CA THR A 184 -10.72 3.82 0.70
C THR A 184 -10.21 2.99 1.88
N TYR A 185 -9.16 3.45 2.55
CA TYR A 185 -8.61 2.83 3.75
C TYR A 185 -7.93 3.87 4.63
N ILE A 186 -8.12 3.75 5.95
CA ILE A 186 -7.39 4.52 6.97
C ILE A 186 -6.82 3.52 7.97
N HIS A 187 -5.50 3.49 8.13
CA HIS A 187 -4.87 2.67 9.17
C HIS A 187 -5.28 3.16 10.56
N ASP A 188 -5.45 2.25 11.52
CA ASP A 188 -5.92 2.56 12.89
C ASP A 188 -5.10 3.67 13.56
N GLU A 189 -3.81 3.72 13.25
CA GLU A 189 -2.85 4.65 13.83
C GLU A 189 -2.66 5.93 13.01
N ALA A 190 -3.29 6.06 11.84
CA ALA A 190 -3.03 7.17 10.92
C ALA A 190 -3.46 8.53 11.50
N ILE A 191 -4.69 8.64 12.00
CA ILE A 191 -5.16 9.88 12.62
C ILE A 191 -4.42 10.19 13.92
N PRO A 192 -4.22 9.23 14.85
CA PRO A 192 -3.38 9.44 16.02
C PRO A 192 -1.98 9.96 15.67
N HIS A 193 -1.30 9.37 14.68
CA HIS A 193 0.02 9.80 14.24
C HIS A 193 0.00 11.25 13.73
N LEU A 194 -0.92 11.60 12.83
CA LEU A 194 -0.98 12.97 12.31
C LEU A 194 -1.21 14.01 13.40
N VAL A 195 -2.13 13.74 14.34
CA VAL A 195 -2.41 14.65 15.46
C VAL A 195 -1.18 14.80 16.35
N GLN A 196 -0.57 13.70 16.77
CA GLN A 196 0.58 13.72 17.67
C GLN A 196 1.80 14.36 17.02
N THR A 197 2.06 14.04 15.75
CA THR A 197 3.16 14.62 14.98
C THR A 197 2.97 16.13 14.81
N LEU A 198 1.78 16.59 14.46
CA LEU A 198 1.51 18.03 14.33
C LEU A 198 1.67 18.76 15.68
N GLN A 199 1.35 18.12 16.80
CA GLN A 199 1.61 18.67 18.15
C GLN A 199 3.10 18.69 18.51
N ALA A 200 3.84 17.63 18.15
CA ALA A 200 5.27 17.51 18.44
C ALA A 200 6.13 18.43 17.57
N HIS A 201 5.61 18.84 16.41
CA HIS A 201 6.28 19.68 15.42
C HIS A 201 5.54 21.00 15.18
N PRO A 202 5.46 21.91 16.18
CA PRO A 202 4.76 23.18 16.03
C PRO A 202 5.36 24.10 14.96
N GLU A 203 6.62 23.88 14.56
CA GLU A 203 7.27 24.55 13.43
C GLU A 203 6.68 24.17 12.07
N SER A 204 6.09 22.98 11.96
CA SER A 204 5.50 22.50 10.70
C SER A 204 4.36 23.39 10.23
N TYR A 205 4.21 23.57 8.92
CA TYR A 205 3.05 24.23 8.32
C TYR A 205 1.84 23.28 8.38
N ALA A 206 2.03 22.04 7.94
CA ALA A 206 1.06 20.96 7.99
C ALA A 206 1.76 19.59 7.86
N ILE A 207 1.05 18.53 8.24
CA ILE A 207 1.52 17.14 8.13
C ILE A 207 0.53 16.38 7.25
N THR A 208 1.02 15.70 6.21
CA THR A 208 0.20 14.83 5.36
C THR A 208 0.45 13.36 5.66
N ALA A 209 -0.55 12.53 5.41
CA ALA A 209 -0.45 11.08 5.51
C ALA A 209 0.37 10.52 4.34
N ASN A 210 0.95 9.33 4.56
CA ASN A 210 1.53 8.52 3.51
C ASN A 210 0.44 7.76 2.77
N ALA A 211 -0.04 8.36 1.68
CA ALA A 211 -1.08 7.78 0.87
C ALA A 211 -0.54 6.74 -0.11
N ILE A 212 -1.09 5.52 -0.05
CA ILE A 212 -1.00 4.55 -1.16
C ILE A 212 -1.62 5.21 -2.39
N ASN A 213 -0.94 5.07 -3.53
CA ASN A 213 -1.28 5.78 -4.76
C ASN A 213 -1.25 7.30 -4.61
N SER A 214 -0.25 7.81 -3.88
CA SER A 214 0.21 9.19 -4.04
C SER A 214 1.18 9.30 -5.22
N VAL A 215 1.20 10.45 -5.92
CA VAL A 215 2.01 10.62 -7.13
C VAL A 215 3.48 10.26 -6.90
N SER A 216 4.14 10.98 -6.00
CA SER A 216 5.54 10.73 -5.63
C SER A 216 5.72 9.49 -4.75
N GLY A 217 4.67 9.06 -4.03
CA GLY A 217 4.73 7.84 -3.20
C GLY A 217 4.90 6.58 -4.02
N SER A 218 4.38 6.51 -5.24
CA SER A 218 4.58 5.38 -6.15
C SER A 218 6.05 5.05 -6.37
N TRP A 219 6.90 6.07 -6.53
CA TRP A 219 8.34 5.92 -6.65
C TRP A 219 8.97 5.52 -5.30
N ILE A 220 8.59 6.19 -4.21
CA ILE A 220 9.16 5.93 -2.87
C ILE A 220 8.85 4.49 -2.43
N HIS A 221 7.59 4.06 -2.48
CA HIS A 221 7.15 2.73 -2.07
C HIS A 221 7.83 1.63 -2.89
N TYR A 222 8.05 1.87 -4.20
CA TYR A 222 8.82 0.97 -5.05
C TYR A 222 10.26 0.81 -4.55
N HIS A 223 10.94 1.92 -4.27
CA HIS A 223 12.34 1.92 -3.80
C HIS A 223 12.48 1.44 -2.33
N ARG A 224 11.37 1.33 -1.59
CA ARG A 224 11.29 0.71 -0.27
C ARG A 224 10.97 -0.80 -0.32
N ASN A 225 10.86 -1.39 -1.51
CA ASN A 225 10.45 -2.79 -1.73
C ASN A 225 9.05 -3.12 -1.17
N ALA A 226 8.17 -2.11 -1.06
CA ALA A 226 6.78 -2.33 -0.68
C ALA A 226 5.95 -2.86 -1.87
N ILE A 227 6.30 -2.49 -3.10
CA ILE A 227 5.53 -2.88 -4.28
C ILE A 227 5.90 -4.29 -4.74
N LEU A 228 4.88 -5.11 -4.97
CA LEU A 228 4.97 -6.51 -5.39
C LEU A 228 4.63 -6.65 -6.88
N PRO A 229 5.14 -7.69 -7.55
CA PRO A 229 4.89 -7.85 -8.98
C PRO A 229 3.47 -8.38 -9.23
N TYR A 230 2.62 -7.55 -9.82
CA TYR A 230 1.26 -7.89 -10.24
C TYR A 230 1.03 -7.48 -11.70
N LEU A 231 0.18 -8.22 -12.40
CA LEU A 231 -0.29 -7.90 -13.76
C LEU A 231 -1.80 -8.12 -13.86
N PRO A 232 -2.51 -7.39 -14.75
CA PRO A 232 -3.94 -7.58 -14.94
C PRO A 232 -4.22 -8.98 -15.46
N GLU A 233 -5.25 -9.63 -14.92
CA GLU A 233 -5.61 -11.00 -15.25
C GLU A 233 -5.85 -11.17 -16.76
N PRO A 234 -5.14 -12.08 -17.45
CA PRO A 234 -5.16 -12.17 -18.92
C PRO A 234 -6.45 -12.77 -19.46
N PHE A 235 -7.21 -13.50 -18.63
CA PHE A 235 -8.42 -14.21 -19.03
C PHE A 235 -9.61 -13.86 -18.14
N SER A 236 -10.82 -14.20 -18.59
CA SER A 236 -12.01 -14.14 -17.74
C SER A 236 -12.04 -15.39 -16.86
N PRO A 237 -12.04 -15.26 -15.52
CA PRO A 237 -12.05 -16.42 -14.65
C PRO A 237 -13.46 -17.03 -14.63
N HIS A 238 -13.55 -18.33 -14.39
CA HIS A 238 -14.82 -18.99 -14.09
C HIS A 238 -15.14 -18.82 -12.60
N LEU A 239 -15.49 -17.60 -12.19
CA LEU A 239 -15.97 -17.31 -10.83
C LEU A 239 -17.50 -17.32 -10.81
N SER A 240 -18.08 -17.83 -9.72
CA SER A 240 -19.49 -17.57 -9.41
C SER A 240 -19.68 -16.12 -8.97
N GLU A 241 -20.90 -15.59 -9.08
CA GLU A 241 -21.23 -14.23 -8.63
C GLU A 241 -20.91 -14.04 -7.14
N GLU A 242 -21.07 -15.07 -6.29
CA GLU A 242 -20.75 -15.03 -4.86
C GLU A 242 -19.24 -14.96 -4.57
N GLN A 243 -18.38 -15.41 -5.49
CA GLN A 243 -16.92 -15.37 -5.32
C GLN A 243 -16.30 -14.07 -5.82
N ASN A 244 -17.06 -13.27 -6.55
CA ASN A 244 -16.56 -12.07 -7.17
C ASN A 244 -16.69 -10.89 -6.21
N GLY A 245 -15.58 -10.24 -5.87
CA GLY A 245 -15.56 -9.12 -4.93
C GLY A 245 -15.86 -9.47 -3.46
N SER A 246 -15.96 -10.76 -3.11
CA SER A 246 -16.32 -11.19 -1.75
C SER A 246 -15.17 -11.11 -0.74
N SER A 247 -13.93 -11.01 -1.20
CA SER A 247 -12.74 -11.04 -0.37
C SER A 247 -11.69 -10.04 -0.83
N TRP A 248 -11.05 -9.40 0.15
CA TRP A 248 -9.96 -8.48 -0.07
C TRP A 248 -8.60 -9.18 -0.08
N ARG A 249 -8.52 -10.44 0.36
CA ARG A 249 -7.29 -11.19 0.57
C ARG A 249 -6.56 -11.42 -0.74
N ALA A 250 -5.27 -11.12 -0.73
CA ALA A 250 -4.39 -11.37 -1.86
C ALA A 250 -3.97 -12.84 -1.94
N SER A 251 -3.93 -13.54 -0.80
CA SER A 251 -3.59 -14.97 -0.74
C SER A 251 -4.59 -15.89 -1.46
N GLU A 252 -5.82 -15.41 -1.69
CA GLU A 252 -6.87 -16.11 -2.42
C GLU A 252 -6.77 -15.94 -3.94
N LEU A 253 -5.89 -15.05 -4.42
CA LEU A 253 -5.65 -14.87 -5.85
C LEU A 253 -4.79 -16.02 -6.39
N PRO A 254 -5.12 -16.58 -7.57
CA PRO A 254 -4.22 -17.50 -8.25
C PRO A 254 -2.97 -16.74 -8.73
N ASN A 255 -1.84 -17.43 -8.84
CA ASN A 255 -0.66 -16.85 -9.48
C ASN A 255 -0.93 -16.56 -10.97
N TYR A 256 -0.30 -15.51 -11.48
CA TYR A 256 -0.31 -15.19 -12.90
C TYR A 256 0.29 -16.36 -13.70
N PRO A 257 -0.35 -16.84 -14.79
CA PRO A 257 0.13 -17.99 -15.56
C PRO A 257 1.53 -17.74 -16.14
N GLU A 258 2.50 -18.61 -15.90
CA GLU A 258 3.89 -18.41 -16.35
C GLU A 258 4.00 -18.39 -17.89
N GLU A 259 3.11 -19.11 -18.57
CA GLU A 259 3.02 -19.18 -20.03
C GLU A 259 2.60 -17.84 -20.66
N GLU A 260 1.88 -17.01 -19.90
CA GLU A 260 1.36 -15.71 -20.32
C GLU A 260 2.26 -14.54 -19.90
N TYR A 261 3.45 -14.83 -19.34
CA TYR A 261 4.37 -13.77 -18.94
C TYR A 261 4.74 -12.91 -20.15
N PRO A 262 4.72 -11.58 -20.02
CA PRO A 262 5.05 -10.72 -21.14
C PRO A 262 6.47 -11.03 -21.64
N PRO A 263 6.67 -11.13 -22.96
CA PRO A 263 7.97 -11.41 -23.55
C PRO A 263 8.93 -10.22 -23.42
N SER A 264 8.36 -9.01 -23.32
CA SER A 264 9.07 -7.78 -23.00
C SER A 264 9.23 -7.63 -21.49
N ASP A 265 10.38 -7.11 -21.07
CA ASP A 265 10.59 -6.69 -19.68
C ASP A 265 9.94 -5.34 -19.36
N VAL A 266 9.16 -4.78 -20.28
CA VAL A 266 8.47 -3.49 -20.11
C VAL A 266 6.97 -3.66 -20.34
N PHE A 267 6.18 -3.24 -19.36
CA PHE A 267 4.73 -3.15 -19.45
C PHE A 267 4.30 -1.97 -20.34
N ASN A 268 3.32 -2.16 -21.22
CA ASN A 268 2.77 -1.08 -22.03
C ASN A 268 1.75 -0.26 -21.23
N LEU A 269 2.16 0.92 -20.76
CA LEU A 269 1.35 1.84 -19.95
C LEU A 269 0.18 2.50 -20.70
N GLU A 270 0.13 2.40 -22.02
CA GLU A 270 -0.97 2.94 -22.84
C GLU A 270 -2.15 1.97 -22.96
N LEU A 271 -2.03 0.76 -22.41
CA LEU A 271 -3.12 -0.19 -22.42
C LEU A 271 -4.21 0.21 -21.42
N ASP A 272 -5.44 0.20 -21.91
CA ASP A 272 -6.64 0.25 -21.10
C ASP A 272 -6.85 -1.04 -20.32
N ALA A 273 -7.75 -1.00 -19.34
CA ALA A 273 -8.19 -2.19 -18.63
C ALA A 273 -8.66 -3.27 -19.63
N PRO A 274 -8.21 -4.54 -19.49
CA PRO A 274 -8.52 -5.59 -20.45
C PRO A 274 -10.02 -5.93 -20.51
N ARG A 275 -10.72 -5.77 -19.38
CA ARG A 275 -12.16 -5.99 -19.24
C ARG A 275 -12.69 -5.28 -17.99
N VAL A 276 -14.01 -5.11 -17.92
CA VAL A 276 -14.68 -4.72 -16.67
C VAL A 276 -14.54 -5.86 -15.67
N ASP A 277 -14.38 -5.49 -14.40
CA ASP A 277 -14.32 -6.39 -13.26
C ASP A 277 -13.17 -7.42 -13.36
N HIS A 278 -12.00 -6.93 -13.75
CA HIS A 278 -10.78 -7.75 -13.80
C HIS A 278 -9.97 -7.65 -12.52
N ARG A 279 -9.27 -8.73 -12.20
CA ARG A 279 -8.34 -8.83 -11.09
C ARG A 279 -6.94 -8.49 -11.56
N TRP A 280 -6.02 -8.29 -10.61
CA TRP A 280 -4.59 -8.37 -10.89
C TRP A 280 -4.01 -9.56 -10.15
N LEU A 281 -3.27 -10.40 -10.87
CA LEU A 281 -2.72 -11.63 -10.31
C LEU A 281 -1.25 -11.43 -9.91
N PRO A 282 -0.81 -12.00 -8.77
CA PRO A 282 0.58 -11.93 -8.35
C PRO A 282 1.47 -12.77 -9.27
N LEU A 283 2.63 -12.23 -9.62
CA LEU A 283 3.70 -12.99 -10.25
C LEU A 283 4.60 -13.59 -9.17
N ARG A 284 5.41 -14.59 -9.55
CA ARG A 284 6.43 -15.14 -8.66
C ARG A 284 7.35 -14.02 -8.16
N ARG A 285 7.48 -13.86 -6.84
CA ARG A 285 8.31 -12.82 -6.21
C ARG A 285 9.80 -13.08 -6.50
N ASN A 286 10.35 -12.38 -7.49
CA ASN A 286 11.77 -12.37 -7.80
C ASN A 286 12.17 -11.04 -8.46
N GLY A 287 13.47 -10.73 -8.43
CA GLY A 287 13.98 -9.45 -8.94
C GLY A 287 13.76 -9.21 -10.44
N LYS A 288 13.48 -10.25 -11.25
CA LYS A 288 13.21 -10.07 -12.68
C LYS A 288 11.77 -9.64 -12.94
N ASN A 289 10.82 -10.28 -12.24
CA ASN A 289 9.39 -10.08 -12.51
C ASN A 289 8.91 -8.68 -12.17
N ILE A 290 9.52 -7.99 -11.20
CA ILE A 290 9.12 -6.62 -10.86
C ILE A 290 9.35 -5.64 -12.02
N HIS A 291 10.42 -5.84 -12.81
CA HIS A 291 10.71 -4.98 -13.96
C HIS A 291 9.65 -5.08 -15.05
N LYS A 292 8.98 -6.24 -15.16
CA LYS A 292 7.90 -6.51 -16.13
C LYS A 292 6.58 -5.81 -15.81
N THR A 293 6.49 -5.11 -14.68
CA THR A 293 5.24 -4.54 -14.17
C THR A 293 5.21 -3.01 -14.31
N PRO A 294 4.03 -2.39 -14.31
CA PRO A 294 3.89 -0.93 -14.49
C PRO A 294 4.74 -0.08 -13.54
N ILE A 295 4.95 -0.52 -12.30
CA ILE A 295 5.72 0.23 -11.29
C ILE A 295 7.16 0.51 -11.72
N ASN A 296 7.72 -0.27 -12.65
CA ASN A 296 9.06 -0.02 -13.17
C ASN A 296 9.18 1.33 -13.90
N SER A 297 8.05 1.96 -14.24
CA SER A 297 7.98 3.32 -14.80
C SER A 297 7.57 4.40 -13.79
N ALA A 298 7.49 4.07 -12.50
CA ALA A 298 7.25 5.08 -11.45
C ALA A 298 8.40 6.10 -11.44
N ALA A 299 8.04 7.37 -11.26
CA ALA A 299 8.99 8.48 -11.25
C ALA A 299 8.57 9.49 -10.17
N GLN A 300 9.55 10.19 -9.60
CA GLN A 300 9.31 11.31 -8.69
C GLN A 300 8.95 12.57 -9.49
N ASP A 301 7.77 12.56 -10.09
CA ASP A 301 7.23 13.64 -10.92
C ASP A 301 5.72 13.79 -10.64
N ASP A 302 5.33 14.94 -10.11
CA ASP A 302 3.96 15.23 -9.67
C ASP A 302 2.94 15.25 -10.81
N PHE A 303 3.40 15.37 -12.06
CA PHE A 303 2.59 15.27 -13.27
C PHE A 303 2.99 14.07 -14.14
N GLY A 304 3.72 13.13 -13.55
CA GLY A 304 4.31 11.98 -14.21
C GLY A 304 3.41 10.75 -14.25
N PRO A 305 4.00 9.56 -14.50
CA PRO A 305 3.25 8.31 -14.60
C PRO A 305 2.45 7.96 -13.35
N GLY A 306 2.95 8.31 -12.16
CA GLY A 306 2.27 8.05 -10.88
C GLY A 306 0.92 8.75 -10.74
N GLN A 307 0.71 9.89 -11.42
CA GLN A 307 -0.58 10.58 -11.48
C GLN A 307 -1.46 10.09 -12.63
N LYS A 308 -0.84 9.73 -13.77
CA LYS A 308 -1.55 9.51 -15.04
C LYS A 308 -1.92 8.06 -15.32
N ARG A 309 -1.11 7.10 -14.86
CA ARG A 309 -1.21 5.70 -15.28
C ARG A 309 -1.98 4.88 -14.26
N TRP A 310 -3.19 4.48 -14.63
CA TRP A 310 -4.07 3.64 -13.82
C TRP A 310 -3.42 2.31 -13.42
N SER A 311 -2.58 1.75 -14.29
CA SER A 311 -1.89 0.48 -14.07
C SER A 311 -0.84 0.56 -12.96
N ILE A 312 -0.20 1.73 -12.77
CA ILE A 312 0.69 1.99 -11.63
C ILE A 312 -0.11 2.06 -10.33
N ALA A 313 -1.25 2.75 -10.33
CA ALA A 313 -2.15 2.81 -9.18
C ALA A 313 -2.69 1.43 -8.79
N ALA A 314 -3.16 0.65 -9.78
CA ALA A 314 -3.69 -0.69 -9.55
C ALA A 314 -2.64 -1.57 -8.87
N GLN A 315 -1.42 -1.62 -9.42
CA GLN A 315 -0.33 -2.40 -8.82
C GLN A 315 -0.02 -1.97 -7.38
N GLN A 316 -0.04 -0.66 -7.07
CA GLN A 316 0.15 -0.17 -5.70
C GLN A 316 -0.92 -0.70 -4.76
N HIS A 317 -2.20 -0.64 -5.15
CA HIS A 317 -3.29 -1.14 -4.31
C HIS A 317 -3.21 -2.65 -4.06
N TYR A 318 -2.98 -3.48 -5.08
CA TYR A 318 -2.85 -4.93 -4.86
C TYR A 318 -1.62 -5.28 -4.02
N SER A 319 -0.52 -4.54 -4.19
CA SER A 319 0.65 -4.69 -3.32
C SER A 319 0.34 -4.31 -1.88
N PHE A 320 -0.43 -3.24 -1.68
CA PHE A 320 -0.87 -2.81 -0.36
C PHE A 320 -1.77 -3.83 0.31
N LEU A 321 -2.81 -4.34 -0.37
CA LEU A 321 -3.67 -5.39 0.18
C LEU A 321 -2.89 -6.64 0.57
N ALA A 322 -1.91 -7.05 -0.24
CA ALA A 322 -1.05 -8.19 0.08
C ALA A 322 -0.13 -7.93 1.29
N ASN A 323 0.48 -6.75 1.39
CA ASN A 323 1.29 -6.40 2.55
C ASN A 323 0.44 -6.22 3.80
N LEU A 324 -0.79 -5.70 3.68
CA LEU A 324 -1.72 -5.57 4.79
C LEU A 324 -2.12 -6.96 5.33
N GLU A 325 -2.43 -7.90 4.43
CA GLU A 325 -2.71 -9.29 4.81
C GLU A 325 -1.49 -9.98 5.46
N ASP A 326 -0.29 -9.72 4.95
CA ASP A 326 0.96 -10.29 5.47
C ASP A 326 1.43 -9.63 6.81
N ASP A 327 0.70 -8.63 7.33
CA ASP A 327 1.09 -7.79 8.47
C ASP A 327 2.46 -7.10 8.24
N ARG A 328 2.62 -6.52 7.04
CA ARG A 328 3.85 -5.91 6.52
C ARG A 328 3.68 -4.47 6.08
N VAL A 329 2.79 -3.72 6.74
CA VAL A 329 2.60 -2.28 6.48
C VAL A 329 3.87 -1.46 6.77
N ASP A 330 4.78 -1.98 7.59
CA ASP A 330 6.12 -1.44 7.88
C ASP A 330 6.94 -1.15 6.61
N ARG A 331 6.70 -1.89 5.53
CA ARG A 331 7.40 -1.69 4.25
C ARG A 331 7.13 -0.34 3.60
N TYR A 332 6.02 0.29 3.96
CA TYR A 332 5.65 1.61 3.45
C TYR A 332 6.29 2.74 4.25
N TYR A 333 6.92 2.46 5.39
CA TYR A 333 7.55 3.48 6.22
C TYR A 333 8.85 3.95 5.59
N PHE A 334 9.03 5.27 5.63
CA PHE A 334 10.17 5.99 5.08
C PHE A 334 10.42 7.27 5.87
N GLY A 335 11.67 7.73 5.85
CA GLY A 335 12.10 8.85 6.66
C GLY A 335 13.29 8.41 7.50
N ASP A 336 13.55 9.17 8.56
CA ASP A 336 14.59 8.85 9.51
C ASP A 336 13.94 8.37 10.81
N GLU A 337 14.33 7.20 11.32
CA GLU A 337 13.89 6.73 12.63
C GLU A 337 14.16 7.77 13.72
N SER A 338 15.26 8.52 13.59
CA SER A 338 15.63 9.60 14.52
C SER A 338 14.69 10.81 14.42
N SER A 339 14.05 11.02 13.26
CA SER A 339 12.97 11.99 13.05
C SER A 339 11.58 11.41 13.27
N GLY A 340 11.47 10.18 13.78
CA GLY A 340 10.18 9.51 13.96
C GLY A 340 9.50 9.15 12.64
N GLU A 341 10.28 8.83 11.61
CA GLU A 341 9.81 8.50 10.25
C GLU A 341 9.10 9.67 9.54
N LEU A 342 9.53 10.88 9.86
CA LEU A 342 9.07 12.11 9.20
C LEU A 342 9.93 12.42 7.98
N TRP A 343 9.26 12.65 6.86
CA TRP A 343 9.88 13.05 5.61
C TRP A 343 9.56 14.51 5.29
N ASN A 344 10.61 15.34 5.22
CA ASN A 344 10.48 16.73 4.78
C ASN A 344 10.41 16.79 3.25
N LEU A 345 9.35 17.38 2.71
CA LEU A 345 9.16 17.49 1.27
C LEU A 345 10.05 18.54 0.60
N GLN A 346 10.80 19.33 1.36
CA GLN A 346 11.74 20.35 0.84
C GLN A 346 11.06 21.28 -0.18
N ASN A 347 9.83 21.71 0.13
CA ASN A 347 8.98 22.56 -0.72
C ASN A 347 8.70 21.95 -2.11
N LYS A 348 8.67 20.62 -2.21
CA LYS A 348 8.14 19.90 -3.37
C LYS A 348 6.64 19.67 -3.20
N ARG A 349 5.91 19.74 -4.31
CA ARG A 349 4.48 19.50 -4.31
C ARG A 349 4.23 18.04 -3.95
N TYR A 350 3.16 17.81 -3.21
CA TYR A 350 2.69 16.49 -2.83
C TYR A 350 1.18 16.57 -2.68
N SER A 351 0.49 15.48 -2.96
CA SER A 351 -0.97 15.47 -2.91
C SER A 351 -1.47 15.59 -1.48
N ILE A 352 -2.46 16.46 -1.28
CA ILE A 352 -3.04 16.71 0.04
C ILE A 352 -4.31 15.87 0.26
N ASN A 353 -4.32 14.62 -0.24
CA ASN A 353 -5.50 13.75 -0.17
C ASN A 353 -5.91 13.45 1.28
N PHE A 354 -4.96 13.54 2.22
CA PHE A 354 -5.19 13.35 3.65
C PHE A 354 -4.19 14.19 4.47
N VAL A 355 -4.57 15.40 4.88
CA VAL A 355 -3.65 16.38 5.49
C VAL A 355 -4.19 16.96 6.79
N ALA A 356 -3.35 17.06 7.81
CA ALA A 356 -3.63 17.70 9.09
C ALA A 356 -2.98 19.09 9.17
N ILE A 357 -3.78 20.09 9.54
CA ILE A 357 -3.36 21.49 9.66
C ILE A 357 -4.15 22.20 10.75
N TRP A 358 -3.49 23.10 11.48
CA TRP A 358 -4.15 23.96 12.45
C TRP A 358 -4.96 25.04 11.74
N GLY A 359 -6.19 25.30 12.19
CA GLY A 359 -6.98 26.41 11.67
C GLY A 359 -6.30 27.77 11.87
N ALA A 360 -5.48 27.92 12.92
CA ALA A 360 -4.63 29.10 13.11
C ALA A 360 -3.60 29.28 11.99
N THR A 361 -3.09 28.17 11.43
CA THR A 361 -2.17 28.20 10.30
C THR A 361 -2.90 28.55 9.01
N VAL A 362 -4.11 28.02 8.81
CA VAL A 362 -4.99 28.41 7.69
C VAL A 362 -5.28 29.90 7.75
N ALA A 363 -5.77 30.42 8.89
CA ALA A 363 -6.08 31.84 9.10
C ALA A 363 -4.87 32.78 8.91
N ALA A 364 -3.66 32.29 9.17
CA ALA A 364 -2.41 33.04 9.00
C ALA A 364 -1.83 32.94 7.57
N SER A 365 -2.48 32.22 6.65
CA SER A 365 -1.98 31.97 5.30
C SER A 365 -3.04 32.25 4.24
N ASN A 366 -2.62 32.43 2.99
CA ASN A 366 -3.53 32.61 1.87
C ASN A 366 -3.59 31.32 1.05
N VAL A 367 -4.63 30.51 1.27
CA VAL A 367 -4.83 29.27 0.48
C VAL A 367 -5.56 29.64 -0.81
N THR A 368 -4.91 29.41 -1.95
CA THR A 368 -5.50 29.75 -3.26
C THR A 368 -6.38 28.63 -3.80
N ALA A 369 -6.97 28.84 -4.98
CA ALA A 369 -7.78 27.81 -5.65
C ALA A 369 -6.99 26.54 -6.01
N ASP A 370 -5.66 26.64 -6.22
CA ASP A 370 -4.75 25.48 -6.22
C ASP A 370 -4.24 25.28 -4.79
N ASP A 371 -5.09 24.70 -3.96
CA ASP A 371 -4.83 24.49 -2.54
C ASP A 371 -3.67 23.52 -2.33
N GLU A 372 -3.53 22.48 -3.16
CA GLU A 372 -2.37 21.59 -3.22
C GLU A 372 -1.05 22.35 -3.35
N LEU A 373 -0.93 23.26 -4.32
CA LEU A 373 0.28 24.07 -4.48
C LEU A 373 0.48 25.00 -3.28
N SER A 374 -0.61 25.61 -2.81
CA SER A 374 -0.58 26.59 -1.71
C SER A 374 -0.09 25.95 -0.42
N ILE A 375 -0.64 24.79 -0.06
CA ILE A 375 -0.43 24.08 1.20
C ILE A 375 0.89 23.30 1.19
N ALA A 376 1.24 22.65 0.08
CA ALA A 376 2.46 21.82 0.03
C ALA A 376 3.73 22.62 -0.29
N VAL A 377 3.60 23.77 -0.95
CA VAL A 377 4.76 24.53 -1.48
C VAL A 377 4.74 25.99 -1.07
N THR A 378 3.75 26.77 -1.54
CA THR A 378 3.82 28.24 -1.50
C THR A 378 3.80 28.80 -0.07
N ASN A 379 2.84 28.38 0.75
CA ASN A 379 2.71 28.85 2.13
C ASN A 379 3.83 28.32 3.04
N PRO A 380 4.21 27.02 2.99
CA PRO A 380 5.40 26.52 3.66
C PRO A 380 6.65 27.35 3.38
N THR A 381 6.90 27.65 2.09
CA THR A 381 8.05 28.45 1.64
C THR A 381 8.00 29.88 2.19
N ASN A 382 6.85 30.55 2.04
CA ASN A 382 6.69 31.95 2.44
C ASN A 382 6.78 32.15 3.95
N MET A 383 6.28 31.19 4.73
CA MET A 383 6.27 31.26 6.20
C MET A 383 7.53 30.68 6.84
N GLY A 384 8.40 30.01 6.06
CA GLY A 384 9.55 29.30 6.60
C GLY A 384 9.17 28.11 7.49
N ARG A 385 8.01 27.49 7.24
CA ARG A 385 7.44 26.39 8.02
C ARG A 385 7.35 25.15 7.16
N PRO A 386 8.04 24.04 7.49
CA PRO A 386 8.11 22.87 6.60
C PRO A 386 6.77 22.12 6.48
N PHE A 387 6.55 21.52 5.31
CA PHE A 387 5.48 20.56 5.07
C PHE A 387 6.05 19.14 5.12
N PHE A 388 5.49 18.28 5.98
CA PHE A 388 6.03 16.93 6.22
C PHE A 388 5.03 15.84 5.82
N ILE A 389 5.56 14.67 5.49
CA ILE A 389 4.81 13.41 5.46
C ILE A 389 5.14 12.65 6.75
N ASP A 390 4.13 12.21 7.49
CA ASP A 390 4.30 11.16 8.49
C ASP A 390 4.15 9.80 7.81
N SER A 391 5.25 9.08 7.62
CA SER A 391 5.21 7.86 6.82
C SER A 391 4.47 6.70 7.48
N ARG A 392 4.24 6.77 8.80
CA ARG A 392 3.47 5.79 9.57
C ARG A 392 1.97 6.04 9.49
N ALA A 393 1.57 7.25 9.13
CA ALA A 393 0.17 7.57 8.88
C ALA A 393 -0.26 7.03 7.51
N ILE A 394 -0.55 5.73 7.43
CA ILE A 394 -0.93 5.05 6.19
C ILE A 394 -2.41 5.23 5.87
N VAL A 395 -2.69 5.66 4.65
CA VAL A 395 -4.05 5.73 4.07
C VAL A 395 -4.03 5.24 2.62
N SER A 396 -5.16 4.83 2.06
CA SER A 396 -5.26 4.51 0.62
C SER A 396 -6.12 5.54 -0.08
N HIS A 397 -5.55 6.23 -1.06
CA HIS A 397 -6.26 7.13 -1.99
C HIS A 397 -6.52 6.39 -3.30
N TYR A 398 -7.78 6.25 -3.69
CA TYR A 398 -8.15 5.32 -4.76
C TYR A 398 -7.64 5.75 -6.15
N ALA A 399 -7.88 6.99 -6.59
CA ALA A 399 -7.56 7.37 -7.95
C ALA A 399 -7.42 8.87 -8.16
N TYR A 400 -6.39 9.28 -8.89
CA TYR A 400 -6.43 10.58 -9.57
C TYR A 400 -7.40 10.56 -10.75
N GLY A 401 -7.88 11.73 -11.16
CA GLY A 401 -8.83 11.89 -12.28
C GLY A 401 -8.49 11.04 -13.52
N PRO A 402 -7.25 11.11 -14.08
CA PRO A 402 -6.85 10.32 -15.26
C PRO A 402 -6.84 8.80 -15.04
N GLN A 403 -6.75 8.32 -13.81
CA GLN A 403 -6.67 6.89 -13.48
C GLN A 403 -8.06 6.26 -13.30
N ARG A 404 -9.02 7.08 -12.85
CA ARG A 404 -10.28 6.64 -12.25
C ARG A 404 -11.08 5.68 -13.13
N ASP A 405 -11.31 6.04 -14.39
CA ASP A 405 -12.20 5.27 -15.25
C ASP A 405 -11.69 3.85 -15.52
N GLN A 406 -10.37 3.65 -15.55
CA GLN A 406 -9.77 2.34 -15.73
C GLN A 406 -9.64 1.57 -14.42
N LEU A 407 -9.37 2.25 -13.29
CA LEU A 407 -9.39 1.63 -11.97
C LEU A 407 -10.76 1.11 -11.57
N LEU A 408 -11.84 1.84 -11.89
CA LEU A 408 -13.21 1.40 -11.63
C LEU A 408 -13.59 0.12 -12.40
N LYS A 409 -12.82 -0.28 -13.41
CA LYS A 409 -12.98 -1.56 -14.12
C LYS A 409 -12.22 -2.71 -13.44
N THR A 410 -11.53 -2.48 -12.34
CA THR A 410 -10.91 -3.52 -11.52
C THR A 410 -11.86 -3.97 -10.41
N ASP A 411 -11.57 -5.11 -9.77
CA ASP A 411 -12.26 -5.54 -8.54
C ASP A 411 -11.81 -4.79 -7.26
N LEU A 412 -10.89 -3.81 -7.37
CA LEU A 412 -10.27 -3.15 -6.21
C LEU A 412 -11.28 -2.45 -5.30
N LEU A 413 -12.30 -1.80 -5.87
CA LEU A 413 -13.27 -1.07 -5.05
C LEU A 413 -14.08 -2.04 -4.17
N ASP A 414 -14.45 -3.20 -4.72
CA ASP A 414 -15.12 -4.26 -3.96
C ASP A 414 -14.18 -4.92 -2.95
N ARG A 415 -12.90 -5.09 -3.28
CA ARG A 415 -11.88 -5.50 -2.28
C ARG A 415 -11.80 -4.52 -1.12
N TYR A 416 -11.80 -3.21 -1.38
CA TYR A 416 -11.82 -2.22 -0.29
C TYR A 416 -13.12 -2.25 0.52
N ARG A 417 -14.28 -2.54 -0.11
CA ARG A 417 -15.54 -2.79 0.63
C ARG A 417 -15.43 -4.01 1.53
N ALA A 418 -14.93 -5.13 1.01
CA ALA A 418 -14.74 -6.35 1.79
C ALA A 418 -13.76 -6.13 2.96
N LEU A 419 -12.67 -5.40 2.73
CA LEU A 419 -11.72 -5.01 3.77
C LEU A 419 -12.37 -4.12 4.84
N ALA A 420 -13.13 -3.10 4.42
CA ALA A 420 -13.85 -2.23 5.35
C ALA A 420 -14.89 -3.02 6.16
N ASN A 421 -15.62 -3.94 5.53
CA ASN A 421 -16.59 -4.81 6.19
C ASN A 421 -15.97 -5.68 7.29
N GLU A 422 -14.79 -6.23 7.03
CA GLU A 422 -14.04 -7.04 7.99
C GLU A 422 -13.48 -6.19 9.14
N ASN A 423 -12.94 -5.00 8.85
CA ASN A 423 -12.06 -4.29 9.78
C ASN A 423 -12.58 -2.94 10.31
N ALA A 424 -13.59 -2.33 9.71
CA ALA A 424 -14.02 -0.97 10.06
C ALA A 424 -15.54 -0.81 10.20
N CYS A 425 -16.32 -1.46 9.35
CA CYS A 425 -17.76 -1.31 9.32
C CYS A 425 -18.42 -1.98 10.51
N ARG A 426 -19.46 -1.35 11.02
CA ARG A 426 -20.33 -1.92 12.04
C ARG A 426 -21.26 -2.95 11.43
N VAL A 427 -21.77 -3.89 12.23
CA VAL A 427 -22.70 -4.94 11.77
C VAL A 427 -23.94 -4.35 11.05
N GLY A 428 -24.47 -3.23 11.51
CA GLY A 428 -25.61 -2.54 10.87
C GLY A 428 -25.26 -1.59 9.73
N ASN A 429 -23.99 -1.54 9.29
CA ASN A 429 -23.49 -0.65 8.24
C ASN A 429 -22.53 -1.40 7.28
N GLN A 430 -22.75 -2.70 7.11
CA GLN A 430 -21.99 -3.52 6.17
C GLN A 430 -22.31 -3.07 4.74
N LYS A 431 -21.28 -2.98 3.92
CA LYS A 431 -21.31 -2.45 2.55
C LYS A 431 -21.48 -3.59 1.56
N THR A 432 -22.22 -3.33 0.49
CA THR A 432 -22.44 -4.30 -0.58
C THR A 432 -21.71 -3.86 -1.84
N ALA A 433 -21.32 -4.81 -2.68
CA ALA A 433 -20.77 -4.51 -4.00
C ALA A 433 -21.75 -3.61 -4.78
N ILE A 434 -21.18 -2.69 -5.55
CA ILE A 434 -21.93 -1.74 -6.38
C ILE A 434 -21.67 -2.10 -7.84
N SER A 435 -22.73 -2.30 -8.64
CA SER A 435 -22.58 -2.68 -10.04
C SER A 435 -21.83 -1.60 -10.83
N PHE A 436 -20.99 -2.01 -11.77
CA PHE A 436 -20.17 -1.08 -12.58
C PHE A 436 -21.01 -0.01 -13.28
N ASP A 437 -22.20 -0.34 -13.77
CA ASP A 437 -23.10 0.62 -14.43
C ASP A 437 -23.55 1.75 -13.50
N SER A 438 -23.65 1.48 -12.20
CA SER A 438 -24.00 2.48 -11.19
C SER A 438 -22.79 3.29 -10.67
N LEU A 439 -21.56 2.91 -11.05
CA LEU A 439 -20.33 3.65 -10.75
C LEU A 439 -20.00 4.73 -11.79
N LYS A 440 -20.64 4.69 -12.98
CA LYS A 440 -20.44 5.72 -14.00
C LYS A 440 -21.14 7.02 -13.58
N PRO A 441 -20.50 8.19 -13.77
CA PRO A 441 -21.23 9.44 -13.79
C PRO A 441 -22.35 9.34 -14.83
N ARG A 442 -23.61 9.61 -14.46
CA ARG A 442 -24.67 9.78 -15.47
C ARG A 442 -24.20 10.90 -16.40
N GLU A 443 -24.08 10.61 -17.69
CA GLU A 443 -23.64 11.59 -18.69
C GLU A 443 -24.45 12.88 -18.51
N LYS A 444 -23.76 14.01 -18.36
CA LYS A 444 -24.39 15.32 -18.45
C LYS A 444 -24.92 15.43 -19.88
N GLU A 445 -26.21 15.72 -20.03
CA GLU A 445 -26.74 16.27 -21.28
C GLU A 445 -25.82 17.40 -21.74
N ASP A 446 -25.27 17.26 -22.95
CA ASP A 446 -24.39 18.21 -23.62
C ASP A 446 -24.92 19.63 -23.48
N LYS A 447 -24.23 20.46 -22.68
CA LYS A 447 -24.32 21.92 -22.81
C LYS A 447 -23.06 22.39 -23.54
N PRO A 448 -23.20 23.12 -24.67
CA PRO A 448 -22.07 23.48 -25.51
C PRO A 448 -21.13 24.42 -24.77
N HIS A 449 -19.85 24.05 -24.69
CA HIS A 449 -18.78 24.94 -24.23
C HIS A 449 -18.61 26.13 -25.19
N PRO A 450 -18.49 27.38 -24.69
CA PRO A 450 -18.05 28.50 -25.52
C PRO A 450 -16.56 28.31 -25.86
N LYS A 451 -16.22 28.47 -27.14
CA LYS A 451 -14.82 28.44 -27.62
C LYS A 451 -14.08 29.68 -27.10
N GLU A 452 -13.04 29.49 -26.30
CA GLU A 452 -12.09 30.55 -25.94
C GLU A 452 -11.03 30.71 -27.06
N ASP A 453 -10.96 31.93 -27.60
CA ASP A 453 -10.02 32.40 -28.63
C ASP A 453 -8.65 32.66 -27.99
N LEU A 454 -7.71 31.72 -28.12
CA LEU A 454 -6.32 31.91 -27.73
C LEU A 454 -5.58 32.78 -28.77
N ARG A 455 -5.62 34.10 -28.58
CA ARG A 455 -4.62 35.01 -29.16
C ARG A 455 -3.52 35.28 -28.15
N GLN A 456 -2.33 34.76 -28.43
CA GLN A 456 -1.10 35.22 -27.78
C GLN A 456 -0.75 36.65 -28.25
N PRO A 457 -0.34 37.56 -27.36
CA PRO A 457 0.35 38.77 -27.77
C PRO A 457 1.87 38.50 -27.85
N GLN A 458 2.43 38.74 -29.03
CA GLN A 458 3.86 38.95 -29.21
C GLN A 458 4.30 40.24 -28.50
N ARG A 459 5.37 40.15 -27.70
CA ARG A 459 6.49 41.11 -27.72
C ARG A 459 7.74 40.53 -27.07
#